data_AF-A0A6B3FYD3-F1
#
_entry.id   AF-A0A6B3FYD3-F1
#
_cell.length_a   1.000
_cell.length_b   1.000
_cell.length_c   1.000
_cell.angle_alpha   90.00
_cell.angle_beta   90.00
_cell.angle_gamma   90.00
#
_symmetry.space_group_name_H-M   'P 1'
#
loop_
_entity.id
_entity.type
_entity.pdbx_description
1 polymer ?
#
loop_
_entity_poly.entity_id
_entity_poly.type
_entity_poly.pdbx_seq_one_letter_code
_entity_poly.pdbx_strand_id
1 'polypeptide(L)' 'IVDQNNEIQFTMVTAGSVGRNPKEVLRVLDALQTDELCPCNWTKGENTLDPVALLSGE' A
#
# COMPACT_ATOMS: atom_id res chain seq x y z
N ILE A 1 6.22 2.32 7.71
CA ILE A 1 6.32 3.63 7.03
C ILE A 1 5.57 4.61 7.90
N VAL A 2 6.23 5.70 8.24
CA VAL A 2 5.67 6.79 9.04
C VAL A 2 5.61 8.02 8.13
N ASP A 3 4.49 8.72 8.15
CA ASP A 3 4.30 9.92 7.33
C ASP A 3 4.84 11.19 8.01
N GLN A 4 4.62 12.34 7.39
CA GLN A 4 5.06 13.65 7.90
C GLN A 4 4.29 14.11 9.15
N ASN A 5 3.13 13.53 9.42
CA ASN A 5 2.32 13.79 10.62
C ASN A 5 2.71 12.88 11.79
N ASN A 6 3.72 12.03 11.60
CA ASN A 6 4.15 10.99 12.54
C ASN A 6 3.12 9.87 12.75
N GLU A 7 2.25 9.62 11.76
CA GLU A 7 1.30 8.51 11.81
C GLU A 7 1.87 7.26 11.13
N ILE A 8 1.59 6.08 11.70
CA ILE A 8 2.05 4.80 11.17
C ILE A 8 1.12 4.36 10.05
N GLN A 9 1.61 4.43 8.81
CA GLN A 9 0.87 4.03 7.61
C GLN A 9 1.09 2.55 7.23
N PHE A 10 2.23 1.97 7.62
CA PHE A 10 2.54 0.57 7.31
C PHE A 10 3.47 -0.03 8.35
N THR A 11 3.21 -1.28 8.73
CA THR A 11 4.10 -2.08 9.58
C THR A 11 4.32 -3.46 8.98
N MET A 12 5.53 -3.99 9.13
CA MET A 12 5.88 -5.35 8.72
C MET A 12 6.79 -5.96 9.78
N VAL A 13 6.40 -7.13 10.29
CA VAL A 13 7.15 -7.88 11.30
C VAL A 13 7.42 -9.27 10.76
N THR A 14 8.69 -9.67 10.77
CA THR A 14 9.14 -11.01 10.40
C THR A 14 9.97 -11.61 11.53
N ALA A 15 10.03 -12.94 11.62
CA ALA A 15 10.94 -13.61 12.55
C ALA A 15 12.41 -13.27 12.21
N GLY A 16 13.31 -13.38 13.20
CA GLY A 16 14.74 -13.05 13.00
C GLY A 16 15.46 -13.89 11.94
N SER A 17 14.92 -15.07 11.61
CA SER A 17 15.41 -15.96 10.56
C SER A 17 14.86 -15.66 9.17
N VAL A 18 13.90 -14.73 9.04
CA VAL A 18 13.19 -14.46 7.78
C VAL A 18 13.54 -13.08 7.26
N GLY A 19 14.23 -13.07 6.12
CA GLY A 19 14.53 -11.85 5.37
C GLY A 19 13.27 -11.14 4.87
N ARG A 20 13.34 -9.82 4.79
CA ARG A 20 12.28 -8.98 4.20
C ARG A 20 12.62 -8.69 2.74
N ASN A 21 11.60 -8.34 1.96
CA ASN A 21 11.77 -7.91 0.57
C ASN A 21 11.70 -6.37 0.48
N PRO A 22 12.81 -5.65 0.24
CA PRO A 22 12.81 -4.20 0.11
C PRO A 22 11.90 -3.69 -1.03
N LYS A 23 11.75 -4.46 -2.11
CA LYS A 23 10.88 -4.09 -3.23
C LYS A 23 9.42 -3.98 -2.81
N GLU A 24 8.98 -4.82 -1.86
CA GLU A 24 7.62 -4.76 -1.34
C GLU A 24 7.40 -3.50 -0.49
N VAL A 25 8.39 -3.11 0.31
CA VAL A 25 8.32 -1.88 1.10
C VAL A 25 8.25 -0.65 0.19
N LEU A 26 9.01 -0.65 -0.93
CA LEU A 26 8.93 0.41 -1.93
C LEU A 26 7.58 0.42 -2.65
N ARG A 27 7.03 -0.74 -3.00
CA ARG A 27 5.70 -0.86 -3.61
C ARG A 27 4.61 -0.26 -2.71
N VAL A 28 4.66 -0.58 -1.41
CA VAL A 28 3.73 0.00 -0.43
C VAL A 28 3.96 1.50 -0.28
N LEU A 29 5.20 1.98 -0.30
CA LEU A 29 5.49 3.41 -0.26
C LEU A 29 4.90 4.15 -1.48
N ASP A 30 5.09 3.62 -2.69
CA ASP A 30 4.50 4.20 -3.91
C ASP A 30 2.96 4.21 -3.82
N ALA A 31 2.34 3.16 -3.28
CA ALA A 31 0.89 3.08 -3.10
C ALA A 31 0.38 4.10 -2.07
N LEU A 32 1.07 4.25 -0.94
CA LEU A 32 0.70 5.24 0.07
C LEU A 32 0.81 6.69 -0.43
N GLN A 33 1.65 6.94 -1.43
CA GLN A 33 1.82 8.27 -2.02
C GLN A 33 0.72 8.64 -3.04
N THR A 34 -0.13 7.71 -3.48
CA THR A 34 -1.23 8.02 -4.42
C THR A 34 -2.42 8.69 -3.73
N ASP A 35 -2.61 8.46 -2.42
CA ASP A 35 -3.81 8.85 -1.66
C ASP A 35 -5.12 8.25 -2.22
N GLU A 36 -5.02 7.15 -2.99
CA GLU A 36 -6.13 6.47 -3.65
C GLU A 36 -6.27 5.01 -3.15
N LEU A 37 -7.40 4.37 -3.45
CA LEU A 37 -7.62 2.96 -3.13
C LEU A 37 -6.86 2.05 -4.10
N CYS A 38 -5.69 1.59 -3.70
CA CYS A 38 -4.90 0.63 -4.48
C CYS A 38 -5.41 -0.81 -4.28
N PRO A 39 -5.66 -1.59 -5.36
CA PRO A 39 -6.02 -3.01 -5.27
C PRO A 39 -4.88 -3.88 -4.72
N CYS A 40 -5.19 -5.15 -4.43
CA CYS A 40 -4.17 -6.12 -4.03
C CYS A 40 -3.08 -6.26 -5.10
N ASN A 41 -1.82 -6.34 -4.67
CA ASN A 41 -0.63 -6.40 -5.52
C ASN A 41 -0.40 -5.18 -6.43
N TRP A 42 -1.11 -4.06 -6.20
CA TRP A 42 -0.96 -2.86 -7.02
C TRP A 42 0.50 -2.43 -7.19
N THR A 43 0.86 -2.08 -8.42
CA THR A 43 2.15 -1.46 -8.75
C THR A 43 1.98 -0.10 -9.42
N LYS A 44 3.01 0.73 -9.32
CA LYS A 44 2.97 2.10 -9.85
C LYS A 44 2.61 2.12 -11.34
N GLY A 45 1.55 2.84 -11.67
CA GLY A 45 1.01 2.95 -13.03
C GLY A 45 -0.18 2.05 -13.31
N GLU A 46 -0.55 1.15 -12.39
CA GLU A 46 -1.81 0.40 -12.48
C GLU A 46 -3.01 1.24 -12.04
N ASN A 47 -4.19 0.85 -12.51
CA ASN A 47 -5.44 1.51 -12.14
C ASN A 47 -5.74 1.29 -10.65
N THR A 48 -6.28 2.34 -10.03
CA THR A 48 -6.83 2.31 -8.68
C THR A 48 -8.32 1.95 -8.71
N LEU A 49 -8.87 1.71 -7.53
CA LEU A 49 -10.26 1.36 -7.33
C LEU A 49 -11.09 2.63 -7.11
N ASP A 50 -12.23 2.71 -7.79
CA ASP A 50 -13.24 3.73 -7.50
C ASP A 50 -14.16 3.25 -6.36
N PRO A 51 -14.11 3.86 -5.17
CA PRO A 51 -14.96 3.46 -4.06
C PRO A 51 -16.46 3.63 -4.35
N VAL A 52 -16.86 4.61 -5.17
CA VAL A 52 -18.27 4.82 -5.48
C VAL A 52 -18.81 3.68 -6.33
N ALA A 53 -18.08 3.31 -7.38
CA ALA A 53 -18.44 2.18 -8.23
C ALA A 53 -18.44 0.85 -7.47
N LEU A 54 -17.49 0.64 -6.54
CA LEU A 54 -17.45 -0.58 -5.73
C LEU A 54 -18.62 -0.70 -4.76
N LEU A 55 -19.08 0.42 -4.20
CA LEU A 55 -20.15 0.43 -3.21
C LEU A 55 -21.55 0.47 -3.84
N SER A 56 -21.67 0.83 -5.12
CA SER A 56 -22.96 0.83 -5.84
C SER A 56 -23.46 -0.57 -6.21
N GLY A 57 -22.64 -1.61 -6.06
CA GLY A 57 -23.06 -3.01 -6.25
C GLY A 57 -23.38 -3.38 -7.70
N GLU A 58 -22.84 -2.63 -8.67
CA GLU A 58 -22.87 -2.97 -10.10
C GLU A 58 -21.65 -3.80 -10.51
#